data_AF-A0A7C4LMS9-F1
#
_entry.id   AF-A0A7C4LMS9-F1
#
_cell.length_a   1.000
_cell.length_b   1.000
_cell.length_c   1.000
_cell.angle_alpha   90.00
_cell.angle_beta   90.00
_cell.angle_gamma   90.00
#
_symmetry.space_group_name_H-M   'P 1'
#
loop_
_entity.id
_entity.type
_entity.pdbx_description
1 polymer ?
#
loop_
_entity_poly.entity_id
_entity_poly.type
_entity_poly.pdbx_seq_one_letter_code
_entity_poly.pdbx_strand_id
1 'polypeptide(L)' 'MADDPEKSPLRPTALSLRDAARLLSRIGGRPISVEMLEADIATGAPTNPDGTIHLVHYAAWLVKELAGTAGT' A
#
# COMPACT_ATOMS: atom_id res chain seq x y z
N MET A 1 -6.44 -31.21 14.99
CA MET A 1 -6.70 -29.92 14.32
C MET A 1 -5.36 -29.23 14.24
N ALA A 2 -4.80 -29.12 13.04
CA ALA A 2 -3.56 -28.38 12.84
C ALA A 2 -3.90 -26.88 12.96
N ASP A 3 -3.08 -26.15 13.71
CA ASP A 3 -3.00 -24.70 13.67
C ASP A 3 -2.82 -24.27 12.20
N ASP A 4 -3.89 -23.77 11.57
CA ASP A 4 -3.76 -22.94 10.38
C ASP A 4 -2.91 -21.74 10.82
N PRO A 5 -1.84 -21.32 10.12
CA PRO A 5 -1.10 -20.12 10.47
C PRO A 5 -2.03 -18.93 10.27
N GLU A 6 -2.79 -18.63 11.33
CA GLU A 6 -3.75 -17.55 11.47
C GLU A 6 -3.09 -16.29 10.91
N LYS A 7 -3.61 -15.83 9.77
CA LYS A 7 -3.21 -14.56 9.16
C LYS A 7 -3.29 -13.50 10.25
N SER A 8 -2.14 -13.02 10.70
CA SER A 8 -2.09 -11.93 11.66
C SER A 8 -3.00 -10.81 11.16
N PRO A 9 -3.85 -10.24 12.02
CA PRO A 9 -4.84 -9.26 11.59
C PRO A 9 -4.13 -8.10 10.90
N LEU A 10 -4.56 -7.78 9.68
CA LEU A 10 -4.03 -6.65 8.92
C LEU A 10 -4.16 -5.38 9.76
N ARG A 11 -3.07 -4.63 9.90
CA ARG A 11 -3.07 -3.33 10.58
C ARG A 11 -3.05 -2.24 9.53
N PRO A 12 -4.17 -1.54 9.25
CA PRO A 12 -4.25 -0.55 8.17
C PRO A 12 -3.27 0.62 8.34
N THR A 13 -2.82 0.86 9.57
CA THR A 13 -1.86 1.90 9.91
C THR A 13 -0.39 1.48 9.75
N ALA A 14 -0.13 0.18 9.57
CA ALA A 14 1.20 -0.41 9.42
C ALA A 14 1.13 -1.69 8.56
N LEU A 15 0.90 -1.53 7.26
CA LEU A 15 0.88 -2.63 6.31
C LEU A 15 2.28 -2.89 5.75
N SER A 16 2.72 -4.15 5.75
CA SER A 16 3.86 -4.55 4.93
C SER A 16 3.55 -4.28 3.44
N LEU A 17 4.56 -3.99 2.62
CA LEU A 17 4.36 -3.78 1.18
C LEU A 17 3.68 -4.99 0.53
N ARG A 18 4.00 -6.20 0.98
CA ARG A 18 3.38 -7.43 0.51
C ARG A 18 1.89 -7.49 0.81
N ASP A 19 1.49 -7.12 2.02
CA ASP A 19 0.08 -7.12 2.41
C ASP A 19 -0.69 -5.99 1.75
N ALA A 20 -0.07 -4.81 1.61
CA ALA A 20 -0.63 -3.70 0.86
C ALA A 20 -0.87 -4.09 -0.60
N ALA A 21 0.13 -4.63 -1.29
CA ALA A 21 0.01 -5.10 -2.68
C ALA A 21 -1.12 -6.12 -2.84
N ARG A 22 -1.21 -7.10 -1.92
CA ARG A 22 -2.28 -8.10 -1.92
C ARG A 22 -3.65 -7.49 -1.67
N LEU A 23 -3.76 -6.57 -0.71
CA LEU A 23 -5.02 -5.90 -0.36
C LEU A 23 -5.51 -5.03 -1.52
N LEU A 24 -4.64 -4.14 -2.02
CA LEU A 24 -4.92 -3.23 -3.13
C LEU A 24 -5.29 -4.01 -4.40
N SER A 25 -4.59 -5.11 -4.70
CA SER A 25 -4.92 -5.96 -5.84
C SER A 25 -6.35 -6.54 -5.76
N ARG A 26 -6.74 -6.97 -4.55
CA ARG A 26 -8.05 -7.58 -4.31
C ARG A 26 -9.18 -6.56 -4.40
N ILE A 27 -9.00 -5.37 -3.85
CA ILE A 27 -10.05 -4.35 -3.83
C ILE A 27 -10.14 -3.58 -5.16
N GLY A 28 -9.01 -3.40 -5.85
CA GLY A 28 -8.94 -2.65 -7.11
C GLY A 28 -9.20 -3.49 -8.36
N GLY A 29 -9.28 -4.83 -8.24
CA GLY A 29 -9.52 -5.74 -9.35
C GLY A 29 -8.39 -5.77 -10.40
N ARG A 30 -7.22 -5.23 -10.08
CA ARG A 30 -6.03 -5.19 -10.95
C ARG A 30 -4.81 -5.61 -10.14
N PRO A 31 -3.86 -6.34 -10.74
CA PRO A 31 -2.65 -6.73 -10.03
C PRO A 31 -1.81 -5.50 -9.67
N ILE A 32 -1.47 -5.39 -8.39
CA ILE A 32 -0.52 -4.44 -7.81
C ILE A 32 0.64 -5.25 -7.26
N SER A 33 1.86 -4.99 -7.72
CA SER A 33 3.08 -5.65 -7.21
C SER A 33 3.76 -4.82 -6.12
N VAL A 34 4.68 -5.45 -5.38
CA VAL A 34 5.52 -4.73 -4.42
C VAL A 34 6.41 -3.71 -5.14
N GLU A 35 6.95 -4.06 -6.30
CA GLU A 35 7.79 -3.17 -7.12
C GLU A 35 7.05 -1.88 -7.52
N MET A 36 5.74 -1.94 -7.78
CA MET A 36 4.92 -0.74 -8.03
C MET A 36 4.85 0.16 -6.79
N LEU A 37 4.67 -0.41 -5.61
CA LEU A 37 4.66 0.35 -4.35
C LEU A 37 6.04 0.93 -4.04
N GLU A 38 7.12 0.21 -4.32
CA GLU A 38 8.49 0.71 -4.16
C GLU A 38 8.77 1.87 -5.12
N ALA A 39 8.26 1.82 -6.35
CA ALA A 39 8.34 2.94 -7.29
C ALA A 39 7.60 4.18 -6.76
N ASP A 40 6.40 4.01 -6.19
CA ASP A 40 5.67 5.12 -5.54
C ASP A 40 6.45 5.70 -4.35
N ILE A 41 7.11 4.85 -3.56
CA ILE A 41 7.96 5.31 -2.45
C ILE A 41 9.16 6.10 -2.98
N ALA A 42 9.78 5.64 -4.07
CA ALA A 42 10.87 6.34 -4.73
C ALA A 42 10.44 7.71 -5.30
N THR A 43 9.16 7.88 -5.66
CA THR A 43 8.59 9.16 -6.09
C THR A 43 8.08 10.03 -4.93
N GLY A 44 8.17 9.54 -3.69
CA GLY A 44 7.91 10.31 -2.47
C GLY A 44 6.65 9.92 -1.72
N ALA A 45 6.08 8.74 -1.97
CA ALA A 45 4.96 8.24 -1.17
C ALA A 45 5.37 8.07 0.31
N PRO A 46 4.49 8.44 1.26
CA PRO A 46 4.82 8.40 2.69
C PRO A 46 4.92 6.96 3.20
N THR A 47 5.97 6.70 3.99
CA THR A 47 6.19 5.43 4.70
C THR A 47 6.34 5.67 6.20
N ASN A 48 6.02 4.65 6.99
CA ASN A 48 6.35 4.63 8.40
C ASN A 48 7.85 4.40 8.61
N PRO A 49 8.42 4.75 9.78
CA PRO A 49 9.85 4.55 10.06
C PRO A 49 10.36 3.11 9.95
N ASP A 50 9.46 2.13 10.07
CA ASP A 50 9.74 0.69 9.95
C ASP A 50 9.59 0.16 8.52
N GLY A 51 9.32 1.03 7.55
CA GLY A 51 9.13 0.67 6.14
C GLY A 51 7.73 0.16 5.79
N THR A 52 6.80 0.12 6.75
CA THR A 52 5.39 -0.19 6.46
C THR A 52 4.65 1.03 5.90
N ILE A 53 3.47 0.80 5.33
CA ILE A 53 2.59 1.85 4.81
C ILE A 53 1.41 2.08 5.75
N HIS A 54 1.13 3.34 6.05
CA HIS A 54 -0.15 3.78 6.59
C HIS A 54 -1.16 4.01 5.45
N LEU A 55 -2.17 3.14 5.32
CA LEU A 55 -3.04 3.05 4.15
C LEU A 55 -3.72 4.39 3.79
N VAL A 56 -4.22 5.12 4.79
CA VAL A 56 -4.92 6.40 4.56
C VAL A 56 -3.96 7.48 4.07
N HIS A 57 -2.72 7.51 4.55
CA HIS A 57 -1.74 8.51 4.12
C HIS A 57 -1.28 8.24 2.70
N TYR A 58 -1.07 6.97 2.37
CA TYR A 58 -0.75 6.55 1.01
C TYR A 58 -1.89 6.86 0.02
N ALA A 59 -3.14 6.58 0.39
CA ALA A 59 -4.29 6.96 -0.45
C ALA A 59 -4.41 8.47 -0.65
N ALA A 60 -4.16 9.28 0.40
CA ALA A 60 -4.15 10.73 0.27
C ALA A 60 -3.04 11.23 -0.67
N TRP A 61 -1.86 10.62 -0.61
CA TRP A 61 -0.77 10.90 -1.55
C TRP A 61 -1.15 10.54 -2.99
N LEU A 62 -1.77 9.38 -3.24
CA LEU A 62 -2.24 9.01 -4.58
C LEU A 62 -3.23 10.04 -5.17
N VAL A 63 -4.18 10.51 -4.36
CA VAL A 63 -5.14 11.55 -4.79
C VAL A 63 -4.42 12.85 -5.12
N LYS A 64 -3.41 13.24 -4.34
CA LYS A 64 -2.56 14.41 -4.62
C LYS A 64 -1.83 14.26 -5.95
N GLU A 65 -1.20 13.11 -6.20
CA GLU A 65 -0.44 12.87 -7.44
C GLU A 65 -1.34 12.86 -8.69
N LEU A 66 -2.54 12.27 -8.57
CA LEU A 66 -3.55 12.31 -9.64
C LEU A 66 -4.00 13.75 -9.94
N ALA A 67 -4.24 14.56 -8.91
CA ALA A 67 -4.62 15.96 -9.07
C ALA A 67 -3.48 16.81 -9.65
N GLY A 68 -2.23 16.52 -9.27
CA GLY A 68 -1.04 17.19 -9.82
C GLY A 68 -0.80 16.86 -11.29
N THR A 69 -1.09 15.62 -11.70
CA THR A 69 -0.94 15.16 -13.10
C THR A 69 -2.01 15.75 -14.02
N ALA A 70 -3.21 16.03 -13.53
CA ALA A 70 -4.29 16.61 -14.33
C ALA A 70 -4.13 18.13 -14.60
N GLY A 71 -3.14 18.78 -13.98
CA GLY A 71 -2.92 20.23 -14.03
C GLY A 71 -1.84 20.72 -15.03
N THR A 72 -1.30 19.83 -15.88
CA THR A 72 -0.30 20.12 -16.92
C THR A 72 -0.80 19.72 -18.29
#